data_AF-A0A6S7K3C5-F1
#
_entry.id   AF-A0A6S7K3C5-F1
#
_cell.length_a   1.000
_cell.length_b   1.000
_cell.length_c   1.000
_cell.angle_alpha   90.00
_cell.angle_beta   90.00
_cell.angle_gamma   90.00
#
_symmetry.space_group_name_H-M   'P 1'
#
loop_
_entity.id
_entity.type
_entity.pdbx_description
1 polymer ?
#
loop_
_entity_poly.entity_id
_entity_poly.type
_entity_poly.pdbx_seq_one_letter_code
_entity_poly.pdbx_strand_id
1 'polypeptide(L)'
;MLGDQEQLKPRVDCYKLATEKKLDCSMFERLIKNKMPFEQLEHQCRMRDDIADVLRELKIYEKGLKTNNENGYPPVDVTVLCPYRGQVDKMKSAFKLKSSDPSEEYFTKLRDINITTVDSFQA
;
A
#
# COMPACT_ATOMS: atom_id res chain seq x y z
N MET A 1 7.54 7.02 18.97
CA MET A 1 7.36 7.19 17.50
C MET A 1 6.43 6.09 17.03
N LEU A 2 5.57 6.39 16.06
CA LEU A 2 4.75 5.37 15.38
C LEU A 2 5.35 5.15 13.99
N GLY A 3 5.37 3.89 13.54
CA GLY A 3 5.94 3.50 12.27
C GLY A 3 5.92 1.98 12.13
N ASP A 4 6.22 1.52 10.92
CA ASP A 4 6.32 0.10 10.59
C ASP A 4 7.60 -0.11 9.76
N GLN A 5 8.55 -0.86 10.30
CA GLN A 5 9.83 -1.11 9.65
C GLN A 5 9.76 -2.16 8.52
N GLU A 6 8.66 -2.90 8.41
CA GLU A 6 8.44 -3.88 7.35
C GLU A 6 7.80 -3.26 6.09
N GLN A 7 7.37 -1.99 6.16
CA GLN A 7 6.84 -1.23 5.03
C GLN A 7 7.93 -0.51 4.22
N LEU A 8 7.55 0.24 3.18
CA LEU A 8 8.53 0.90 2.30
C LEU A 8 9.45 1.83 3.08
N LYS A 9 10.74 1.77 2.72
CA LYS A 9 11.76 2.65 3.25
C LYS A 9 11.68 4.05 2.66
N PRO A 10 12.22 5.06 3.37
CA PRO A 10 12.48 6.38 2.81
C PRO A 10 13.18 6.31 1.46
N ARG A 11 12.60 6.97 0.46
CA ARG A 11 13.22 7.09 -0.86
C ARG A 11 14.42 8.04 -0.79
N VAL A 12 15.57 7.57 -1.24
CA VAL A 12 16.79 8.36 -1.39
C VAL A 12 17.20 8.32 -2.85
N ASP A 13 17.15 9.47 -3.54
CA ASP A 13 17.42 9.52 -4.98
C ASP A 13 18.90 9.23 -5.32
N CYS A 14 19.81 9.49 -4.39
CA CYS A 14 21.22 9.15 -4.56
C CYS A 14 21.50 7.73 -4.08
N TYR A 15 21.75 6.82 -5.02
CA TYR A 15 22.08 5.41 -4.74
C TYR A 15 23.23 5.25 -3.73
N LYS A 16 24.29 6.06 -3.84
CA LYS A 16 25.45 6.00 -2.93
C LYS A 16 25.07 6.37 -1.50
N LEU A 17 24.22 7.39 -1.32
CA LEU A 17 23.75 7.78 0.02
C LEU A 17 22.83 6.73 0.63
N ALA A 18 21.97 6.12 -0.19
CA ALA A 18 21.12 5.02 0.25
C ALA A 18 21.97 3.83 0.72
N THR A 19 22.86 3.32 -0.14
CA THR A 19 23.55 2.05 0.10
C THR A 19 24.79 2.18 0.99
N GLU A 20 25.67 3.14 0.73
CA GLU A 20 26.93 3.29 1.47
C GLU A 20 26.74 4.02 2.80
N LYS A 21 25.83 5.01 2.84
CA LYS A 21 25.57 5.82 4.04
C LYS A 21 24.30 5.42 4.79
N LYS A 22 23.53 4.45 4.28
CA LYS A 22 22.29 3.95 4.91
C LYS A 22 21.32 5.07 5.22
N LEU A 23 21.23 6.05 4.32
CA LEU A 23 20.33 7.19 4.49
C LEU A 23 18.85 6.79 4.30
N ASP A 24 18.60 5.65 3.65
CA ASP A 24 17.31 4.99 3.53
C ASP A 24 16.85 4.32 4.84
N CYS A 25 17.72 4.18 5.84
CA CYS A 25 17.39 3.65 7.16
C CYS A 25 16.76 4.75 8.03
N SER A 26 15.46 4.62 8.31
CA SER A 26 14.69 5.60 9.09
C SER A 26 15.16 5.71 10.54
N MET A 27 14.85 6.82 11.21
CA MET A 27 15.14 6.97 12.64
C MET A 27 14.43 5.88 13.47
N PHE A 28 13.19 5.53 13.11
CA PHE A 28 12.43 4.47 13.78
C PHE A 28 13.16 3.12 13.69
N GLU A 29 13.59 2.74 12.49
CA GLU A 29 14.35 1.50 12.25
C GLU A 29 15.68 1.51 13.01
N ARG A 30 16.37 2.66 13.09
CA ARG A 30 17.60 2.80 13.89
C ARG A 30 17.36 2.57 15.38
N LEU A 31 16.25 3.08 15.92
CA LEU A 31 15.91 2.89 17.34
C LEU A 31 15.64 1.41 17.64
N ILE A 32 14.87 0.73 16.78
CA ILE A 32 14.63 -0.72 16.89
C ILE A 32 15.93 -1.50 16.83
N LYS A 33 16.81 -1.20 15.85
CA LYS A 33 18.14 -1.84 15.73
C LYS A 33 19.03 -1.62 16.95
N ASN A 34 18.87 -0.48 17.62
CA ASN A 34 19.55 -0.19 18.89
C ASN A 34 18.86 -0.82 20.12
N LYS A 35 17.92 -1.74 19.91
CA LYS A 35 17.21 -2.50 20.96
C LYS A 35 16.39 -1.60 21.90
N MET A 36 15.93 -0.46 21.39
CA MET A 36 14.95 0.33 22.12
C MET A 36 13.64 -0.45 22.21
N PRO A 37 12.98 -0.49 23.38
CA PRO A 37 11.72 -1.19 23.54
C PRO A 37 10.65 -0.53 22.66
N PHE A 38 9.85 -1.37 22.00
CA PHE A 38 8.71 -0.96 21.20
C PHE A 38 7.58 -1.98 21.36
N GLU A 39 6.36 -1.57 21.07
CA GLU A 39 5.19 -2.45 21.07
C GLU A 39 4.59 -2.52 19.67
N GLN A 40 4.21 -3.72 19.26
CA GLN A 40 3.53 -3.98 17.99
C GLN A 40 2.02 -4.11 18.24
N LEU A 41 1.23 -3.38 17.44
CA LEU A 41 -0.23 -3.57 17.41
C LEU A 41 -0.57 -4.86 16.65
N GLU A 42 -1.41 -5.70 17.24
CA GLU A 42 -1.72 -7.03 16.70
C GLU A 42 -3.07 -7.11 15.98
N HIS A 43 -3.96 -6.14 16.19
CA HIS A 43 -5.31 -6.15 15.64
C HIS A 43 -5.40 -5.21 14.44
N GLN A 44 -5.82 -5.74 13.29
CA GLN A 44 -6.08 -4.96 12.08
C GLN A 44 -7.58 -4.95 11.79
N CYS A 45 -8.08 -3.80 11.34
CA CYS A 45 -9.51 -3.58 11.11
C CYS A 45 -9.81 -3.16 9.66
N ARG A 46 -8.91 -3.46 8.71
CA ARG A 46 -9.05 -2.99 7.31
C ARG A 46 -9.28 -4.13 6.33
N MET A 47 -8.48 -5.19 6.42
CA MET A 47 -8.46 -6.31 5.49
C MET A 47 -9.38 -7.44 5.95
N ARG A 48 -9.94 -8.17 4.98
CA ARG A 48 -10.57 -9.47 5.20
C ARG A 48 -9.50 -10.54 5.48
N ASP A 49 -9.92 -11.63 6.13
CA ASP A 49 -9.03 -12.71 6.53
C ASP A 49 -8.19 -13.30 5.40
N ASP A 50 -8.79 -13.57 4.25
CA ASP A 50 -8.10 -14.15 3.10
C ASP A 50 -6.97 -13.27 2.54
N ILE A 51 -7.12 -11.94 2.61
CA ILE A 51 -6.06 -11.01 2.24
C ILE A 51 -5.00 -10.95 3.35
N ALA A 52 -5.43 -10.95 4.62
CA ALA A 52 -4.53 -10.97 5.76
C ALA A 52 -3.72 -12.27 5.85
N ASP A 53 -4.27 -13.39 5.39
CA ASP A 53 -3.64 -14.71 5.37
C ASP A 53 -2.38 -14.70 4.51
N VAL A 54 -2.36 -13.97 3.40
CA VAL A 54 -1.15 -13.78 2.60
C VAL A 54 -0.01 -13.19 3.45
N LEU A 55 -0.31 -12.19 4.30
CA LEU A 55 0.69 -11.59 5.18
C LEU A 55 1.12 -12.53 6.31
N ARG A 56 0.19 -13.33 6.83
CA ARG A 56 0.46 -14.35 7.88
C ARG A 56 1.35 -15.47 7.34
N GLU A 57 1.06 -15.97 6.14
CA GLU A 57 1.84 -17.01 5.47
C GLU A 57 3.26 -16.55 5.14
N LEU A 58 3.41 -15.31 4.67
CA LEU A 58 4.70 -14.70 4.39
C LEU A 58 5.48 -14.33 5.66
N LYS A 59 4.87 -14.45 6.85
CA LYS A 59 5.46 -14.13 8.15
C LYS A 59 6.09 -12.74 8.21
N ILE A 60 5.42 -11.76 7.62
CA ILE A 60 5.89 -10.36 7.61
C ILE A 60 5.93 -9.80 9.03
N TYR A 61 4.97 -10.17 9.90
CA TYR A 61 4.90 -9.71 11.28
C TYR A 61 5.05 -10.86 12.28
N GLU A 62 5.97 -10.71 13.25
CA GLU A 62 6.29 -11.74 14.24
C GLU A 62 5.11 -12.11 15.15
N LYS A 63 4.36 -11.12 15.66
CA LYS A 63 3.22 -11.34 16.56
C LYS A 63 1.91 -11.71 15.84
N GLY A 64 1.92 -11.81 14.51
CA GLY A 64 0.74 -12.09 13.68
C GLY A 64 -0.27 -10.93 13.62
N LEU A 65 -1.24 -11.05 12.70
CA LEU A 65 -2.32 -10.07 12.49
C LEU A 65 -3.68 -10.72 12.76
N LYS A 66 -4.44 -10.17 13.70
CA LYS A 66 -5.83 -10.58 14.02
C LYS A 66 -6.82 -9.68 13.28
N THR A 67 -7.90 -10.26 12.78
CA THR A 67 -8.92 -9.64 11.91
C THR A 67 -10.27 -9.59 12.64
N ASN A 68 -11.11 -8.62 12.26
CA ASN A 68 -12.53 -8.58 12.60
C ASN A 68 -13.38 -8.99 11.38
N ASN A 69 -14.59 -9.51 11.62
CA ASN A 69 -15.53 -9.91 10.57
C ASN A 69 -16.37 -8.72 10.09
N GLU A 70 -16.27 -8.32 8.81
CA GLU A 70 -17.10 -7.23 8.26
C GLU A 70 -17.52 -7.41 6.77
N ASN A 71 -18.60 -6.70 6.42
CA ASN A 71 -19.45 -6.82 5.22
C ASN A 71 -18.87 -6.17 3.94
N GLY A 72 -19.54 -6.39 2.79
CA GLY A 72 -19.08 -6.00 1.44
C GLY A 72 -19.00 -4.50 1.14
N TYR A 73 -18.32 -4.17 0.02
CA TYR A 73 -17.86 -2.82 -0.32
C TYR A 73 -18.49 -2.26 -1.62
N PRO A 74 -18.87 -0.97 -1.67
CA PRO A 74 -19.30 -0.28 -2.89
C PRO A 74 -18.15 0.06 -3.86
N PRO A 75 -18.44 0.31 -5.16
CA PRO A 75 -17.42 0.59 -6.17
C PRO A 75 -16.54 1.83 -5.93
N VAL A 76 -17.01 2.82 -5.16
CA VAL A 76 -16.23 4.03 -4.82
C VAL A 76 -15.01 3.73 -3.92
N ASP A 77 -15.01 2.56 -3.29
CA ASP A 77 -13.91 2.10 -2.43
C ASP A 77 -12.83 1.33 -3.23
N VAL A 78 -13.00 1.21 -4.56
CA VAL A 78 -12.07 0.49 -5.43
C VAL A 78 -10.95 1.41 -5.89
N THR A 79 -9.72 1.04 -5.57
CA THR A 79 -8.50 1.71 -6.04
C THR A 79 -7.62 0.73 -6.82
N VAL A 80 -7.16 1.12 -8.00
CA VAL A 80 -6.20 0.36 -8.81
C VAL A 80 -4.79 0.85 -8.48
N LEU A 81 -3.94 -0.07 -8.06
CA LEU A 81 -2.54 0.20 -7.75
C LEU A 81 -1.64 -0.24 -8.90
N CYS A 82 -0.68 0.62 -9.26
CA CYS A 82 0.33 0.32 -10.27
C CYS A 82 1.75 0.44 -9.69
N PRO A 83 2.68 -0.46 -10.04
CA PRO A 83 4.08 -0.30 -9.65
C PRO A 83 4.74 0.96 -10.25
N TYR A 84 4.40 1.32 -11.49
CA TYR A 84 5.08 2.40 -12.21
C TYR A 84 4.16 3.57 -12.55
N ARG A 85 4.69 4.79 -12.45
CA ARG A 85 3.96 6.02 -12.82
C ARG A 85 3.48 6.01 -14.27
N GLY A 86 4.31 5.50 -15.20
CA GLY A 86 3.90 5.37 -16.61
C GLY A 86 2.71 4.42 -16.83
N GLN A 87 2.50 3.43 -15.96
CA GLN A 87 1.31 2.59 -16.00
C GLN A 87 0.08 3.33 -15.49
N VAL A 88 0.22 4.13 -14.43
CA VAL A 88 -0.85 5.00 -13.93
C VAL A 88 -1.35 5.93 -15.04
N ASP A 89 -0.44 6.59 -15.75
CA ASP A 89 -0.79 7.53 -16.82
C ASP A 89 -1.51 6.84 -17.98
N LYS A 90 -1.03 5.66 -18.39
CA LYS A 90 -1.68 4.84 -19.41
C LYS A 90 -3.07 4.37 -18.98
N MET A 91 -3.21 3.90 -17.75
CA MET A 91 -4.48 3.37 -17.22
C MET A 91 -5.51 4.48 -17.05
N LYS A 92 -5.11 5.64 -16.53
CA LYS A 92 -5.98 6.84 -16.45
C LYS A 92 -6.48 7.28 -17.82
N SER A 93 -5.59 7.29 -18.81
CA SER A 93 -5.95 7.64 -20.19
C SER A 93 -6.96 6.64 -20.77
N ALA A 94 -6.75 5.34 -20.55
CA ALA A 94 -7.66 4.29 -20.99
C ALA A 94 -9.04 4.39 -20.32
N PHE A 95 -9.09 4.64 -19.00
CA PHE A 95 -10.35 4.77 -18.25
C PHE A 95 -11.12 6.01 -18.67
N LYS A 96 -10.43 7.12 -18.93
CA LYS A 96 -11.05 8.34 -19.45
C LYS A 96 -11.65 8.13 -20.85
N LEU A 97 -10.92 7.44 -21.72
CA LEU A 97 -11.40 7.12 -23.07
C LEU A 97 -12.63 6.21 -23.02
N LYS A 98 -12.57 5.12 -22.25
CA LYS A 98 -13.66 4.14 -22.13
C LYS A 98 -14.88 4.69 -21.43
N SER A 99 -14.70 5.52 -20.40
CA SER A 99 -15.84 6.14 -19.71
C SER A 99 -16.60 7.18 -20.52
N SER A 100 -16.08 7.56 -21.69
CA SER A 100 -16.80 8.43 -22.63
C SER A 100 -17.73 7.64 -23.56
N ASP A 101 -17.64 6.31 -23.54
CA ASP A 101 -18.48 5.39 -24.30
C ASP A 101 -19.73 5.01 -23.47
N PRO A 102 -20.93 5.46 -23.86
CA PRO A 102 -22.18 5.18 -23.13
C PRO A 102 -22.79 3.82 -23.48
N SER A 103 -22.12 2.99 -24.29
CA SER A 103 -22.62 1.66 -24.69
C SER A 103 -22.86 0.72 -23.51
N GLU A 104 -22.12 0.89 -22.42
CA GLU A 104 -22.21 0.05 -21.24
C GLU A 104 -22.22 0.88 -19.95
N GLU A 105 -23.16 0.59 -19.04
CA GLU A 105 -23.32 1.32 -17.77
C GLU A 105 -22.07 1.22 -16.86
N TYR A 106 -21.28 0.15 -16.98
CA TYR A 106 -20.06 0.00 -16.18
C TYR A 106 -18.94 0.92 -16.65
N PHE A 107 -18.91 1.33 -17.93
CA PHE A 107 -17.88 2.24 -18.43
C PHE A 107 -17.99 3.62 -17.80
N THR A 108 -19.21 4.11 -17.56
CA THR A 108 -19.40 5.41 -16.91
C THR A 108 -18.87 5.42 -15.47
N LYS A 109 -18.93 4.26 -14.79
CA LYS A 109 -18.41 4.07 -13.42
C LYS A 109 -16.87 4.04 -13.34
N LEU A 110 -16.17 3.87 -14.47
CA LEU A 110 -14.69 3.91 -14.48
C LEU A 110 -14.13 5.29 -14.12
N ARG A 111 -14.93 6.36 -14.21
CA ARG A 111 -14.51 7.73 -13.81
C ARG A 111 -14.29 7.86 -12.32
N ASP A 112 -14.97 7.02 -11.53
CA ASP A 112 -14.98 7.11 -10.07
C ASP A 112 -13.90 6.21 -9.44
N ILE A 113 -13.20 5.40 -10.24
CA ILE A 113 -12.13 4.51 -9.76
C ILE A 113 -10.82 5.28 -9.63
N ASN A 114 -10.23 5.24 -8.43
CA ASN A 114 -8.92 5.84 -8.17
C ASN A 114 -7.79 4.98 -8.76
N ILE A 115 -6.78 5.63 -9.37
CA ILE A 115 -5.58 4.95 -9.87
C ILE A 115 -4.35 5.69 -9.35
N THR A 116 -3.47 4.99 -8.64
CA THR A 116 -2.24 5.55 -8.06
C THR A 116 -1.10 4.53 -8.06
N THR A 117 0.11 4.96 -7.72
CA THR A 117 1.22 4.04 -7.53
C THR A 117 1.17 3.38 -6.15
N VAL A 118 1.76 2.18 -6.03
CA VAL A 118 1.88 1.49 -4.73
C VAL A 118 2.56 2.40 -3.69
N ASP A 119 3.67 3.03 -4.06
CA ASP A 119 4.42 3.96 -3.19
C ASP A 119 3.58 5.15 -2.71
N SER A 120 2.68 5.67 -3.54
CA SER A 120 1.83 6.82 -3.21
C SER A 120 0.53 6.43 -2.51
N PHE A 121 0.24 5.13 -2.41
CA PHE A 121 -0.91 4.61 -1.66
C PHE A 121 -0.55 4.25 -0.22
N GLN A 122 0.74 4.17 0.10
CA GLN A 122 1.17 4.06 1.50
C GLN A 122 0.76 5.36 2.22
N ALA A 123 -0.03 5.21 3.28
CA ALA A 123 -0.60 6.30 4.06
C ALA A 123 0.42 6.92 5.04
#